data_AF-A0A0G0G9E2-F1
#
_entry.id   AF-A0A0G0G9E2-F1
#
_cell.length_a   1.000
_cell.length_b   1.000
_cell.length_c   1.000
_cell.angle_alpha   90.00
_cell.angle_beta   90.00
_cell.angle_gamma   90.00
#
_symmetry.space_group_name_H-M   'P 1'
#
loop_
_entity.id
_entity.type
_entity.pdbx_description
1 polymer ?
#
loop_
_entity_poly.entity_id
_entity_poly.type
_entity_poly.pdbx_seq_one_letter_code
_entity_poly.pdbx_strand_id
1 'polypeptide(L)'
;MFDFNKKRGKKLLISIYEAYVNEEKLFQYRHSTNGSAPQNQYIPKGVKRGSSLHAVFLFFAVLLTYRSQSKVWFRQCKELYEKRPFLFGPDIKNIPLEKVQKHLRESGFIYHQAGGYRWKRSGEGLLKEFGGNPLAIFNSGSIRSIENVLKKVKEGANNLLPGYGPKLLSLLAMLYEEIGAIEHVKGSFPCDVHIQNQCLSLGIVKPNKEIFKNTSFAEFLRKEISELCYSNSIETTLDLSHAMWILGSELCIYCRKKPRLAEYLCPVFGDCNGRIKTELYYKKGRWNLEEKKEILPLFRRKT
;
A
#
# COMPACT_ATOMS: atom_id res chain seq x y z
N MET A 1 8.10 9.55 20.11
CA MET A 1 6.86 9.21 19.36
C MET A 1 7.00 7.81 18.78
N PHE A 2 8.10 7.55 18.07
CA PHE A 2 8.63 6.22 17.73
C PHE A 2 10.15 6.37 17.62
N ASP A 3 10.91 5.30 17.85
CA ASP A 3 12.37 5.28 17.65
C ASP A 3 12.73 4.25 16.58
N PHE A 4 13.43 4.68 15.52
CA PHE A 4 13.82 3.83 14.39
C PHE A 4 15.27 3.39 14.57
N ASN A 5 15.49 2.09 14.80
CA ASN A 5 16.82 1.51 14.88
C ASN A 5 17.43 1.44 13.47
N LYS A 6 18.14 2.50 13.06
CA LYS A 6 18.70 2.63 11.71
C LYS A 6 19.60 1.47 11.30
N LYS A 7 20.47 0.99 12.20
CA LYS A 7 21.39 -0.13 11.91
C LYS A 7 20.61 -1.42 11.64
N ARG A 8 19.62 -1.72 12.49
CA ARG A 8 18.78 -2.91 12.34
C ARG A 8 17.82 -2.81 11.15
N GLY A 9 17.23 -1.64 10.94
CA GLY A 9 16.40 -1.33 9.77
C GLY A 9 17.18 -1.53 8.48
N LYS A 10 18.40 -0.98 8.38
CA LYS A 10 19.27 -1.16 7.22
C LYS A 10 19.54 -2.64 6.95
N LYS A 11 20.06 -3.37 7.95
CA LYS A 11 20.34 -4.81 7.81
C LYS A 11 19.11 -5.57 7.31
N LEU A 12 17.99 -5.47 8.00
CA LEU A 12 16.84 -6.35 7.76
C LEU A 12 16.03 -5.96 6.52
N LEU A 13 15.87 -4.67 6.24
CA LEU A 13 15.17 -4.23 5.04
C LEU A 13 15.99 -4.53 3.77
N ILE A 14 17.32 -4.38 3.82
CA ILE A 14 18.20 -4.79 2.72
C ILE A 14 18.11 -6.30 2.52
N SER A 15 18.17 -7.13 3.57
CA SER A 15 18.02 -8.58 3.40
C SER A 15 16.67 -8.99 2.79
N ILE A 16 15.58 -8.26 3.09
CA ILE A 16 14.27 -8.51 2.44
C ILE A 16 14.32 -8.09 0.96
N TYR A 17 14.92 -6.95 0.66
CA TYR A 17 15.09 -6.44 -0.70
C TYR A 17 15.98 -7.35 -1.56
N GLU A 18 17.15 -7.75 -1.08
CA GLU A 18 18.07 -8.64 -1.77
C GLU A 18 17.42 -10.00 -2.06
N ALA A 19 16.74 -10.58 -1.07
CA ALA A 19 16.00 -11.82 -1.29
C ALA A 19 14.90 -11.67 -2.35
N TYR A 20 14.30 -10.49 -2.48
CA TYR A 20 13.28 -10.23 -3.49
C TYR A 20 13.89 -10.11 -4.89
N VAL A 21 14.92 -9.27 -5.05
CA VAL A 21 15.60 -9.04 -6.34
C VAL A 21 16.28 -10.31 -6.85
N ASN A 22 16.87 -11.10 -5.96
CA ASN A 22 17.52 -12.37 -6.31
C ASN A 22 16.53 -13.54 -6.41
N GLU A 23 15.22 -13.26 -6.28
CA GLU A 23 14.14 -14.27 -6.30
C GLU A 23 14.38 -15.44 -5.32
N GLU A 24 14.88 -15.18 -4.12
CA GLU A 24 15.17 -16.21 -3.12
C GLU A 24 13.98 -16.52 -2.21
N LYS A 25 14.02 -17.69 -1.56
CA LYS A 25 13.10 -18.07 -0.47
C LYS A 25 11.62 -18.06 -0.89
N LEU A 26 10.80 -17.14 -0.38
CA LEU A 26 9.41 -16.98 -0.80
C LEU A 26 9.31 -16.44 -2.24
N PHE A 27 10.28 -15.61 -2.64
CA PHE A 27 10.16 -14.77 -3.83
C PHE A 27 10.37 -15.55 -5.13
N GLN A 28 11.09 -16.69 -5.11
CA GLN A 28 11.11 -17.67 -6.23
C GLN A 28 9.71 -18.16 -6.62
N TYR A 29 8.76 -18.13 -5.68
CA TYR A 29 7.39 -18.59 -5.91
C TYR A 29 6.40 -17.42 -6.08
N ARG A 30 6.75 -16.21 -5.63
CA ARG A 30 5.84 -15.06 -5.53
C ARG A 30 6.60 -13.76 -5.78
N HIS A 31 6.36 -13.12 -6.92
CA HIS A 31 7.06 -11.90 -7.33
C HIS A 31 6.12 -10.93 -8.05
N SER A 32 6.37 -9.62 -8.05
CA SER A 32 5.45 -8.68 -8.73
C SER A 32 5.41 -8.92 -10.25
N THR A 33 6.58 -9.22 -10.84
CA THR A 33 6.78 -9.45 -12.29
C THR A 33 6.09 -10.71 -12.79
N ASN A 34 5.99 -11.76 -11.96
CA ASN A 34 5.23 -12.98 -12.27
C ASN A 34 3.72 -12.83 -12.02
N GLY A 35 3.26 -11.59 -11.81
CA GLY A 35 1.87 -11.26 -11.62
C GLY A 35 1.36 -11.57 -10.23
N SER A 36 2.18 -11.74 -9.19
CA SER A 36 1.66 -11.93 -7.82
C SER A 36 1.02 -10.67 -7.24
N ALA A 37 1.33 -9.49 -7.80
CA ALA A 37 0.79 -8.21 -7.37
C ALA A 37 -0.58 -7.94 -8.04
N PRO A 38 -1.64 -7.60 -7.29
CA PRO A 38 -3.01 -7.50 -7.81
C PRO A 38 -3.18 -6.56 -9.01
N GLN A 39 -2.45 -5.45 -9.04
CA GLN A 39 -2.50 -4.47 -10.12
C GLN A 39 -2.02 -5.04 -11.46
N ASN A 40 -1.15 -6.06 -11.44
CA ASN A 40 -0.67 -6.74 -12.64
C ASN A 40 -1.63 -7.86 -13.09
N GLN A 41 -2.44 -8.40 -12.17
CA GLN A 41 -3.41 -9.47 -12.46
C GLN A 41 -4.72 -8.96 -13.06
N TYR A 42 -5.20 -7.80 -12.58
CA TYR A 42 -6.57 -7.34 -12.81
C TYR A 42 -6.63 -6.11 -13.72
N ILE A 43 -5.93 -6.17 -14.86
CA ILE A 43 -6.05 -5.16 -15.91
C ILE A 43 -7.37 -5.38 -16.68
N PRO A 44 -8.22 -4.35 -16.89
CA PRO A 44 -9.46 -4.49 -17.64
C PRO A 44 -9.24 -4.87 -19.12
N LYS A 45 -10.20 -5.60 -19.69
CA LYS A 45 -10.21 -5.91 -21.13
C LYS A 45 -10.12 -4.63 -21.97
N GLY A 46 -9.25 -4.63 -22.97
CA GLY A 46 -9.02 -3.47 -23.86
C GLY A 46 -8.13 -2.38 -23.27
N VAL A 47 -7.71 -2.48 -22.00
CA VAL A 47 -6.77 -1.53 -21.39
C VAL A 47 -5.34 -2.06 -21.52
N LYS A 48 -4.49 -1.32 -22.24
CA LYS A 48 -3.05 -1.65 -22.36
C LYS A 48 -2.30 -1.19 -21.11
N ARG A 49 -1.45 -2.05 -20.53
CA ARG A 49 -0.54 -1.67 -19.42
C ARG A 49 0.28 -0.43 -19.82
N GLY A 50 0.38 0.53 -18.92
CA GLY A 50 1.09 1.81 -19.16
C GLY A 50 0.28 2.87 -19.91
N SER A 51 -0.89 2.55 -20.47
CA SER A 51 -1.71 3.54 -21.18
C SER A 51 -2.37 4.56 -20.25
N SER A 52 -2.88 5.67 -20.81
CA SER A 52 -3.69 6.66 -20.08
C SER A 52 -4.92 6.04 -19.43
N LEU A 53 -5.60 5.11 -20.11
CA LEU A 53 -6.72 4.34 -19.57
C LEU A 53 -6.30 3.47 -18.38
N HIS A 54 -5.10 2.89 -18.44
CA HIS A 54 -4.56 2.13 -17.32
C HIS A 54 -4.27 3.03 -16.12
N ALA A 55 -3.72 4.22 -16.33
CA ALA A 55 -3.48 5.17 -15.26
C ALA A 55 -4.79 5.60 -14.58
N VAL A 56 -5.83 5.91 -15.37
CA VAL A 56 -7.18 6.21 -14.86
C VAL A 56 -7.76 5.05 -14.07
N PHE A 57 -7.64 3.82 -14.57
CA PHE A 57 -8.07 2.63 -13.85
C PHE A 57 -7.36 2.49 -12.50
N LEU A 58 -6.03 2.62 -12.47
CA LEU A 58 -5.23 2.50 -11.25
C LEU A 58 -5.60 3.56 -10.21
N PHE A 59 -5.84 4.81 -10.63
CA PHE A 59 -6.37 5.86 -9.76
C PHE A 59 -7.63 5.38 -9.03
N PHE A 60 -8.66 4.98 -9.77
CA PHE A 60 -9.90 4.54 -9.12
C PHE A 60 -9.75 3.24 -8.32
N ALA A 61 -8.94 2.29 -8.79
CA ALA A 61 -8.67 1.03 -8.08
C ALA A 61 -7.99 1.27 -6.73
N VAL A 62 -7.00 2.16 -6.65
CA VAL A 62 -6.26 2.48 -5.42
C VAL A 62 -7.14 3.18 -4.38
N LEU A 63 -8.04 4.08 -4.81
CA LEU A 63 -8.84 4.93 -3.94
C LEU A 63 -9.62 4.16 -2.85
N LEU A 64 -10.13 2.98 -3.16
CA LEU A 64 -10.96 2.19 -2.25
C LEU A 64 -10.24 1.01 -1.58
N THR A 65 -8.92 0.87 -1.76
CA THR A 65 -8.11 -0.21 -1.13
C THR A 65 -8.04 -0.13 0.40
N TYR A 66 -8.64 0.88 1.04
CA TYR A 66 -8.65 1.03 2.48
C TYR A 66 -9.44 -0.10 3.18
N ARG A 67 -8.76 -0.84 4.08
CA ARG A 67 -9.31 -1.96 4.88
C ARG A 67 -9.87 -3.10 4.04
N SER A 68 -9.16 -3.44 2.97
CA SER A 68 -9.58 -4.46 2.03
C SER A 68 -8.51 -5.51 1.77
N GLN A 69 -8.95 -6.67 1.27
CA GLN A 69 -8.05 -7.59 0.59
C GLN A 69 -7.82 -7.08 -0.83
N SER A 70 -6.62 -6.60 -1.11
CA SER A 70 -6.29 -5.93 -2.38
C SER A 70 -6.64 -6.77 -3.61
N LYS A 71 -6.41 -8.10 -3.58
CA LYS A 71 -6.80 -9.01 -4.67
C LYS A 71 -8.29 -8.95 -4.99
N VAL A 72 -9.14 -9.02 -3.98
CA VAL A 72 -10.61 -8.95 -4.15
C VAL A 72 -11.00 -7.59 -4.71
N TRP A 73 -10.37 -6.52 -4.25
CA TRP A 73 -10.73 -5.15 -4.62
C TRP A 73 -10.34 -4.82 -6.05
N PHE A 74 -9.13 -5.20 -6.46
CA PHE A 74 -8.69 -5.01 -7.85
C PHE A 74 -9.55 -5.82 -8.81
N ARG A 75 -9.96 -7.04 -8.45
CA ARG A 75 -10.92 -7.83 -9.24
C ARG A 75 -12.28 -7.14 -9.38
N GLN A 76 -12.87 -6.68 -8.27
CA GLN A 76 -14.15 -5.96 -8.30
C GLN A 76 -14.07 -4.66 -9.10
N CYS A 77 -12.96 -3.92 -8.98
CA CYS A 77 -12.73 -2.70 -9.74
C CYS A 77 -12.62 -2.98 -11.24
N LYS A 78 -11.91 -4.05 -11.63
CA LYS A 78 -11.82 -4.51 -13.02
C LYS A 78 -13.21 -4.80 -13.58
N GLU A 79 -14.01 -5.59 -12.87
CA GLU A 79 -15.38 -5.91 -13.29
C GLU A 79 -16.27 -4.67 -13.40
N LEU A 80 -16.13 -3.73 -12.47
CA LEU A 80 -16.85 -2.45 -12.51
C LEU A 80 -16.44 -1.64 -13.74
N TYR A 81 -15.15 -1.56 -14.06
CA TYR A 81 -14.64 -0.87 -15.25
C TYR A 81 -15.22 -1.46 -16.52
N GLU A 82 -15.18 -2.79 -16.66
CA GLU A 82 -15.67 -3.48 -17.86
C GLU A 82 -17.19 -3.33 -18.04
N LYS A 83 -17.97 -3.30 -16.95
CA LYS A 83 -19.44 -3.18 -17.01
C LYS A 83 -19.93 -1.73 -17.10
N ARG A 84 -19.18 -0.79 -16.53
CA ARG A 84 -19.59 0.60 -16.27
C ARG A 84 -18.42 1.58 -16.48
N PRO A 85 -17.81 1.63 -17.68
CA PRO A 85 -16.61 2.45 -17.93
C PRO A 85 -16.85 3.95 -17.70
N PHE A 86 -18.08 4.43 -17.88
CA PHE A 86 -18.49 5.81 -17.61
C PHE A 86 -18.24 6.27 -16.15
N LEU A 87 -18.05 5.35 -15.19
CA LEU A 87 -17.72 5.69 -13.81
C LEU A 87 -16.26 6.11 -13.60
N PHE A 88 -15.40 5.89 -14.60
CA PHE A 88 -13.96 6.17 -14.55
C PHE A 88 -13.57 7.39 -15.38
N GLY A 89 -14.51 8.00 -16.08
CA GLY A 89 -14.26 9.09 -17.04
C GLY A 89 -14.96 10.40 -16.69
N PRO A 90 -14.96 11.36 -17.63
CA PRO A 90 -15.55 12.68 -17.47
C PRO A 90 -17.02 12.68 -17.06
N ASP A 91 -17.75 11.65 -17.46
CA ASP A 91 -19.19 11.50 -17.19
C ASP A 91 -19.52 11.42 -15.70
N ILE A 92 -18.56 11.07 -14.84
CA ILE A 92 -18.78 10.94 -13.39
C ILE A 92 -19.38 12.20 -12.75
N LYS A 93 -19.09 13.39 -13.30
CA LYS A 93 -19.66 14.66 -12.83
C LYS A 93 -21.19 14.70 -12.98
N ASN A 94 -21.74 14.07 -14.01
CA ASN A 94 -23.16 14.07 -14.35
C ASN A 94 -23.95 12.93 -13.67
N ILE A 95 -23.28 12.02 -12.98
CA ILE A 95 -23.91 10.85 -12.37
C ILE A 95 -24.30 11.19 -10.92
N PRO A 96 -25.58 11.02 -10.53
CA PRO A 96 -26.00 11.21 -9.13
C PRO A 96 -25.23 10.30 -8.17
N LEU A 97 -24.94 10.79 -6.97
CA LEU A 97 -24.16 10.06 -5.97
C LEU A 97 -24.79 8.69 -5.64
N GLU A 98 -26.11 8.66 -5.53
CA GLU A 98 -26.89 7.46 -5.21
C GLU A 98 -26.70 6.39 -6.29
N LYS A 99 -26.56 6.80 -7.55
CA LYS A 99 -26.32 5.89 -8.68
C LYS A 99 -24.89 5.34 -8.65
N VAL A 100 -23.89 6.17 -8.30
CA VAL A 100 -22.51 5.70 -8.07
C VAL A 100 -22.47 4.68 -6.93
N GLN A 101 -23.11 4.99 -5.79
CA GLN A 101 -23.18 4.10 -4.64
C GLN A 101 -23.91 2.78 -4.97
N LYS A 102 -24.97 2.84 -5.79
CA LYS A 102 -25.69 1.65 -6.27
C LYS A 102 -24.78 0.75 -7.10
N HIS A 103 -24.04 1.29 -8.08
CA HIS A 103 -23.14 0.49 -8.91
C HIS A 103 -21.97 -0.11 -8.12
N LEU A 104 -21.43 0.61 -7.12
CA LEU A 104 -20.44 0.04 -6.20
C LEU A 104 -21.03 -1.11 -5.37
N ARG A 105 -22.26 -0.94 -4.85
CA ARG A 105 -22.94 -2.02 -4.11
C ARG A 105 -23.16 -3.26 -4.99
N GLU A 106 -23.66 -3.08 -6.21
CA GLU A 106 -23.89 -4.15 -7.20
C GLU A 106 -22.61 -4.89 -7.58
N SER A 107 -21.45 -4.22 -7.46
CA SER A 107 -20.13 -4.81 -7.73
C SER A 107 -19.47 -5.41 -6.48
N GLY A 108 -20.20 -5.47 -5.35
CA GLY A 108 -19.76 -6.14 -4.11
C GLY A 108 -18.89 -5.29 -3.19
N PHE A 109 -18.82 -3.97 -3.36
CA PHE A 109 -18.07 -3.09 -2.45
C PHE A 109 -18.82 -2.92 -1.11
N ILE A 110 -18.21 -3.38 -0.02
CA ILE A 110 -18.82 -3.35 1.33
C ILE A 110 -19.08 -1.91 1.80
N TYR A 111 -18.12 -1.00 1.56
CA TYR A 111 -18.22 0.40 1.97
C TYR A 111 -18.77 1.30 0.86
N HIS A 112 -19.77 0.84 0.10
CA HIS A 112 -20.27 1.52 -1.09
C HIS A 112 -20.78 2.95 -0.84
N GLN A 113 -21.32 3.27 0.34
CA GLN A 113 -21.80 4.63 0.66
C GLN A 113 -20.64 5.64 0.72
N ALA A 114 -19.71 5.44 1.66
CA ALA A 114 -18.53 6.29 1.82
C ALA A 114 -17.59 6.18 0.60
N GLY A 115 -17.49 4.99 0.01
CA GLY A 115 -16.72 4.73 -1.20
C GLY A 115 -17.27 5.50 -2.40
N GLY A 116 -18.59 5.51 -2.61
CA GLY A 116 -19.23 6.23 -3.70
C GLY A 116 -19.06 7.74 -3.60
N TYR A 117 -19.13 8.30 -2.37
CA TYR A 117 -18.81 9.70 -2.14
C TYR A 117 -17.38 10.03 -2.56
N ARG A 118 -16.40 9.24 -2.08
CA ARG A 118 -14.98 9.44 -2.42
C ARG A 118 -14.73 9.27 -3.91
N TRP A 119 -15.34 8.27 -4.53
CA TRP A 119 -15.22 7.96 -5.95
C TRP A 119 -15.70 9.13 -6.81
N LYS A 120 -16.93 9.59 -6.59
CA LYS A 120 -17.50 10.71 -7.34
C LYS A 120 -16.69 11.99 -7.14
N ARG A 121 -16.42 12.36 -5.88
CA ARG A 121 -15.70 13.60 -5.56
C ARG A 121 -14.27 13.58 -6.06
N SER A 122 -13.56 12.46 -5.96
CA SER A 122 -12.20 12.35 -6.52
C SER A 122 -12.19 12.37 -8.04
N GLY A 123 -13.21 11.78 -8.70
CA GLY A 123 -13.37 11.90 -10.15
C GLY A 123 -13.64 13.33 -10.60
N GLU A 124 -14.52 14.05 -9.91
CA GLU A 124 -14.77 15.48 -10.14
C GLU A 124 -13.52 16.34 -9.90
N GLY A 125 -12.80 16.11 -8.80
CA GLY A 125 -11.54 16.79 -8.50
C GLY A 125 -10.47 16.51 -9.55
N LEU A 126 -10.37 15.26 -10.01
CA LEU A 126 -9.47 14.87 -11.08
C LEU A 126 -9.76 15.61 -12.39
N LEU A 127 -11.03 15.74 -12.76
CA LEU A 127 -11.44 16.47 -13.96
C LEU A 127 -11.16 17.97 -13.83
N LYS A 128 -11.53 18.56 -12.69
CA LYS A 128 -11.44 20.01 -12.47
C LYS A 128 -9.98 20.50 -12.43
N GLU A 129 -9.12 19.83 -11.67
CA GLU A 129 -7.77 20.31 -11.38
C GLU A 129 -6.71 19.69 -12.30
N PHE A 130 -6.96 18.49 -12.81
CA PHE A 130 -5.96 17.70 -13.54
C PHE A 130 -6.44 17.29 -14.94
N GLY A 131 -7.53 17.87 -15.44
CA GLY A 131 -8.06 17.61 -16.79
C GLY A 131 -8.47 16.15 -17.03
N GLY A 132 -8.72 15.38 -15.97
CA GLY A 132 -9.01 13.95 -16.07
C GLY A 132 -7.78 13.04 -16.16
N ASN A 133 -6.56 13.61 -16.19
CA ASN A 133 -5.32 12.84 -16.26
C ASN A 133 -4.69 12.68 -14.86
N PRO A 134 -4.72 11.48 -14.27
CA PRO A 134 -4.20 11.28 -12.91
C PRO A 134 -2.67 11.31 -12.82
N LEU A 135 -1.94 11.20 -13.94
CA LEU A 135 -0.48 11.39 -13.95
C LEU A 135 -0.12 12.86 -13.65
N ALA A 136 -0.98 13.82 -14.00
CA ALA A 136 -0.78 15.24 -13.73
C ALA A 136 -0.78 15.58 -12.22
N ILE A 137 -1.24 14.66 -11.36
CA ILE A 137 -1.11 14.77 -9.90
C ILE A 137 0.37 14.83 -9.49
N PHE A 138 1.23 14.10 -10.20
CA PHE A 138 2.65 13.94 -9.88
C PHE A 138 3.59 14.71 -10.82
N ASN A 139 3.08 15.21 -11.96
CA ASN A 139 3.88 15.86 -13.01
C ASN A 139 3.87 17.41 -12.98
N SER A 140 3.19 18.05 -12.02
CA SER A 140 3.13 19.51 -12.00
C SER A 140 4.34 20.15 -11.29
N GLY A 141 5.27 20.70 -12.07
CA GLY A 141 6.33 21.60 -11.59
C GLY A 141 7.60 20.92 -11.06
N SER A 142 8.45 21.71 -10.38
CA SER A 142 9.75 21.31 -9.78
C SER A 142 9.62 20.41 -8.54
N ILE A 143 8.47 19.76 -8.36
CA ILE A 143 8.02 19.26 -7.07
C ILE A 143 7.65 17.77 -7.16
N ARG A 144 8.55 16.89 -6.67
CA ARG A 144 8.40 15.42 -6.72
C ARG A 144 8.41 14.75 -5.34
N SER A 145 7.61 15.23 -4.39
CA SER A 145 7.46 14.57 -3.08
C SER A 145 6.00 14.36 -2.69
N ILE A 146 5.74 13.29 -1.94
CA ILE A 146 4.41 12.98 -1.42
C ILE A 146 3.88 14.10 -0.53
N GLU A 147 4.72 14.79 0.24
CA GLU A 147 4.33 15.93 1.07
C GLU A 147 3.73 17.06 0.24
N ASN A 148 4.35 17.37 -0.90
CA ASN A 148 3.90 18.45 -1.74
C ASN A 148 2.67 18.07 -2.55
N VAL A 149 2.60 16.83 -3.05
CA VAL A 149 1.38 16.31 -3.69
C VAL A 149 0.21 16.34 -2.69
N LEU A 150 0.46 15.92 -1.44
CA LEU A 150 -0.54 15.95 -0.39
C LEU A 150 -1.02 17.37 -0.11
N LYS A 151 -0.10 18.35 -0.09
CA LYS A 151 -0.43 19.77 0.06
C LYS A 151 -1.36 20.22 -1.06
N LYS A 152 -0.99 19.98 -2.33
CA LYS A 152 -1.78 20.35 -3.51
C LYS A 152 -3.19 19.75 -3.49
N VAL A 153 -3.32 18.44 -3.23
CA VAL A 153 -4.63 17.77 -3.27
C VAL A 153 -5.52 18.07 -2.06
N LYS A 154 -4.96 18.71 -1.03
CA LYS A 154 -5.65 19.14 0.20
C LYS A 154 -5.71 20.66 0.39
N GLU A 155 -5.11 21.45 -0.49
CA GLU A 155 -5.03 22.90 -0.33
C GLU A 155 -6.43 23.54 -0.52
N GLY A 156 -6.88 24.31 0.48
CA GLY A 156 -8.16 25.01 0.50
C GLY A 156 -9.29 24.29 1.25
N ALA A 157 -10.49 24.89 1.24
CA ALA A 157 -11.69 24.34 1.91
C ALA A 157 -12.26 23.07 1.22
N ASN A 158 -11.75 22.73 0.03
CA ASN A 158 -12.22 21.61 -0.78
C ASN A 158 -11.10 20.58 -0.91
N ASN A 159 -11.13 19.54 -0.07
CA ASN A 159 -10.35 18.33 -0.26
C ASN A 159 -10.64 17.75 -1.67
N LEU A 160 -9.75 17.98 -2.63
CA LEU A 160 -9.98 17.71 -4.05
C LEU A 160 -10.11 16.22 -4.33
N LEU A 161 -9.31 15.42 -3.63
CA LEU A 161 -9.21 13.97 -3.82
C LEU A 161 -9.53 13.25 -2.49
N PRO A 162 -10.79 13.30 -2.00
CA PRO A 162 -11.12 12.73 -0.71
C PRO A 162 -10.91 11.21 -0.69
N GLY A 163 -10.10 10.75 0.26
CA GLY A 163 -9.66 9.36 0.37
C GLY A 163 -8.16 9.20 0.11
N TYR A 164 -7.57 10.07 -0.71
CA TYR A 164 -6.14 10.09 -0.97
C TYR A 164 -5.34 10.74 0.17
N GLY A 165 -5.03 9.93 1.19
CA GLY A 165 -4.02 10.26 2.18
C GLY A 165 -2.60 9.90 1.72
N PRO A 166 -1.57 10.18 2.55
CA PRO A 166 -0.16 9.91 2.23
C PRO A 166 0.10 8.47 1.77
N LYS A 167 -0.52 7.48 2.43
CA LYS A 167 -0.42 6.06 2.06
C LYS A 167 -0.89 5.79 0.63
N LEU A 168 -2.11 6.24 0.28
CA LEU A 168 -2.70 5.92 -1.03
C LEU A 168 -2.02 6.71 -2.15
N LEU A 169 -1.58 7.94 -1.88
CA LEU A 169 -0.74 8.70 -2.81
C LEU A 169 0.62 8.03 -3.03
N SER A 170 1.24 7.51 -1.98
CA SER A 170 2.49 6.74 -2.09
C SER A 170 2.30 5.48 -2.93
N LEU A 171 1.21 4.74 -2.67
CA LEU A 171 0.87 3.56 -3.46
C LEU A 171 0.65 3.93 -4.93
N LEU A 172 -0.15 4.96 -5.21
CA LEU A 172 -0.45 5.37 -6.58
C LEU A 172 0.81 5.82 -7.34
N ALA A 173 1.66 6.63 -6.70
CA ALA A 173 2.94 7.06 -7.28
C ALA A 173 3.79 5.85 -7.67
N MET A 174 3.93 4.89 -6.77
CA MET A 174 4.69 3.66 -7.02
C MET A 174 4.11 2.81 -8.13
N LEU A 175 2.78 2.66 -8.22
CA LEU A 175 2.18 1.91 -9.33
C LEU A 175 2.37 2.61 -10.68
N TYR A 176 2.50 3.94 -10.68
CA TYR A 176 2.84 4.70 -11.90
C TYR A 176 4.31 4.59 -12.27
N GLU A 177 5.21 4.56 -11.28
CA GLU A 177 6.62 4.25 -11.48
C GLU A 177 6.80 2.84 -12.06
N GLU A 178 6.11 1.83 -11.52
CA GLU A 178 6.15 0.43 -11.97
C GLU A 178 5.77 0.25 -13.46
N ILE A 179 4.91 1.12 -13.99
CA ILE A 179 4.48 1.08 -15.40
C ILE A 179 5.25 2.06 -16.29
N GLY A 180 6.27 2.72 -15.76
CA GLY A 180 7.10 3.70 -16.48
C GLY A 180 6.37 5.01 -16.83
N ALA A 181 5.28 5.34 -16.15
CA ALA A 181 4.46 6.50 -16.47
C ALA A 181 4.94 7.80 -15.80
N ILE A 182 5.67 7.68 -14.68
CA ILE A 182 6.32 8.81 -13.98
C ILE A 182 7.69 8.37 -13.45
N GLU A 183 8.55 9.34 -13.18
CA GLU A 183 9.77 9.12 -12.42
C GLU A 183 9.49 8.95 -10.92
N HIS A 184 10.47 8.43 -10.19
CA HIS A 184 10.39 8.19 -8.75
C HIS A 184 9.96 9.44 -7.96
N VAL A 185 8.98 9.26 -7.07
CA VAL A 185 8.46 10.32 -6.19
C VAL A 185 9.03 10.18 -4.80
N LYS A 186 9.77 11.18 -4.31
CA LYS A 186 10.39 11.16 -2.98
C LYS A 186 9.34 10.96 -1.88
N GLY A 187 9.65 10.08 -0.93
CA GLY A 187 8.78 9.76 0.19
C GLY A 187 7.62 8.82 -0.17
N SER A 188 7.64 8.19 -1.33
CA SER A 188 6.66 7.19 -1.74
C SER A 188 6.98 5.80 -1.14
N PHE A 189 6.38 5.52 0.01
CA PHE A 189 6.38 4.17 0.59
C PHE A 189 5.04 3.89 1.31
N PRO A 190 4.15 3.03 0.76
CA PRO A 190 2.83 2.80 1.31
C PRO A 190 2.89 1.91 2.56
N CYS A 191 2.94 2.55 3.74
CA CYS A 191 2.95 1.85 5.02
C CYS A 191 1.56 1.37 5.44
N ASP A 192 1.22 0.12 5.10
CA ASP A 192 -0.01 -0.53 5.55
C ASP A 192 0.19 -1.36 6.84
N VAL A 193 -0.80 -2.19 7.17
CA VAL A 193 -0.76 -3.07 8.34
C VAL A 193 0.38 -4.09 8.26
N HIS A 194 0.71 -4.60 7.08
CA HIS A 194 1.77 -5.59 6.89
C HIS A 194 3.13 -4.95 7.13
N ILE A 195 3.39 -3.79 6.52
CA ILE A 195 4.63 -3.03 6.72
C ILE A 195 4.80 -2.68 8.21
N GLN A 196 3.76 -2.10 8.82
CA GLN A 196 3.78 -1.72 10.23
C GLN A 196 4.05 -2.93 11.13
N ASN A 197 3.41 -4.07 10.87
CA ASN A 197 3.61 -5.27 11.67
C ASN A 197 5.03 -5.82 11.54
N GLN A 198 5.58 -5.87 10.32
CA GLN A 198 6.94 -6.34 10.08
C GLN A 198 7.96 -5.47 10.82
N CYS A 199 7.86 -4.15 10.70
CA CYS A 199 8.77 -3.23 11.40
C CYS A 199 8.73 -3.40 12.92
N LEU A 200 7.55 -3.64 13.50
CA LEU A 200 7.41 -3.91 14.93
C LEU A 200 7.92 -5.31 15.32
N SER A 201 7.63 -6.33 14.53
CA SER A 201 8.00 -7.73 14.81
C SER A 201 9.50 -7.94 14.69
N LEU A 202 10.13 -7.28 13.73
CA LEU A 202 11.58 -7.29 13.54
C LEU A 202 12.31 -6.41 14.55
N GLY A 203 11.60 -5.60 15.35
CA GLY A 203 12.23 -4.66 16.28
C GLY A 203 13.01 -3.55 15.57
N ILE A 204 12.62 -3.21 14.34
CA ILE A 204 13.17 -2.07 13.59
C ILE A 204 12.68 -0.76 14.24
N VAL A 205 11.44 -0.76 14.76
CA VAL A 205 10.90 0.37 15.49
C VAL A 205 10.52 0.01 16.91
N LYS A 206 10.93 0.85 17.86
CA LYS A 206 10.48 0.82 19.24
C LYS A 206 9.53 1.99 19.51
N PRO A 207 8.23 1.76 19.76
CA PRO A 207 7.33 2.83 20.16
C PRO A 207 7.57 3.21 21.63
N ASN A 208 7.36 4.48 21.96
CA ASN A 208 7.52 4.98 23.34
C ASN A 208 6.29 4.68 24.22
N LYS A 209 5.21 4.16 23.63
CA LYS A 209 3.96 3.80 24.28
C LYS A 209 3.51 2.45 23.74
N GLU A 210 2.89 1.63 24.58
CA GLU A 210 2.36 0.33 24.17
C GLU A 210 1.16 0.47 23.21
N ILE A 211 0.37 1.54 23.36
CA ILE A 211 -0.80 1.84 22.52
C ILE A 211 -0.58 3.13 21.73
N PHE A 212 -0.76 3.05 20.40
CA PHE A 212 -0.57 4.19 19.51
C PHE A 212 -1.43 4.12 18.23
N LYS A 213 -1.68 5.28 17.62
CA LYS A 213 -2.48 5.39 16.38
C LYS A 213 -1.72 4.84 15.19
N ASN A 214 -2.40 4.05 14.35
CA ASN A 214 -1.78 3.47 13.16
C ASN A 214 -1.42 4.51 12.09
N THR A 215 -2.18 5.60 11.97
CA THR A 215 -1.93 6.66 11.00
C THR A 215 -0.63 7.40 11.28
N SER A 216 -0.40 7.77 12.55
CA SER A 216 0.85 8.39 12.99
C SER A 216 2.05 7.46 12.78
N PHE A 217 1.88 6.16 13.02
CA PHE A 217 2.95 5.19 12.83
C PHE A 217 3.25 4.93 11.35
N ALA A 218 2.22 4.82 10.50
CA ALA A 218 2.37 4.69 9.06
C ALA A 218 3.14 5.87 8.45
N GLU A 219 2.81 7.08 8.89
CA GLU A 219 3.47 8.30 8.42
C GLU A 219 4.93 8.38 8.87
N PHE A 220 5.22 7.98 10.11
CA PHE A 220 6.60 7.85 10.60
C PHE A 220 7.40 6.85 9.75
N LEU A 221 6.88 5.63 9.57
CA LEU A 221 7.56 4.59 8.78
C LEU A 221 7.78 5.00 7.33
N ARG A 222 6.80 5.69 6.72
CA ARG A 222 6.92 6.12 5.32
C ARG A 222 8.16 6.99 5.14
N LYS A 223 8.37 7.95 6.04
CA LYS A 223 9.52 8.86 6.00
C LYS A 223 10.83 8.11 6.26
N GLU A 224 10.91 7.34 7.33
CA GLU A 224 12.14 6.63 7.72
C GLU A 224 12.57 5.59 6.67
N ILE A 225 11.64 4.79 6.15
CA ILE A 225 11.96 3.77 5.15
C ILE A 225 12.32 4.41 3.82
N SER A 226 11.59 5.43 3.37
CA SER A 226 11.94 6.13 2.12
C SER A 226 13.33 6.75 2.18
N GLU A 227 13.67 7.41 3.30
CA GLU A 227 14.99 8.01 3.50
C GLU A 227 16.09 6.94 3.54
N LEU A 228 15.82 5.79 4.18
CA LEU A 228 16.75 4.67 4.20
C LEU A 228 17.00 4.11 2.80
N CYS A 229 15.96 3.94 1.98
CA CYS A 229 16.12 3.49 0.59
C CYS A 229 16.98 4.46 -0.21
N TYR A 230 16.66 5.76 -0.13
CA TYR A 230 17.38 6.82 -0.82
C TYR A 230 18.87 6.89 -0.42
N SER A 231 19.17 6.70 0.86
CA SER A 231 20.54 6.78 1.39
C SER A 231 21.42 5.56 1.13
N ASN A 232 20.84 4.43 0.68
CA ASN A 232 21.57 3.15 0.59
C ASN A 232 21.53 2.53 -0.81
N SER A 233 21.28 3.33 -1.84
CA SER A 233 21.25 2.87 -3.24
C SER A 233 20.30 1.69 -3.47
N ILE A 234 19.24 1.56 -2.65
CA ILE A 234 18.10 0.74 -3.03
C ILE A 234 17.44 1.52 -4.17
N GLU A 235 17.66 1.05 -5.40
CA GLU A 235 17.39 1.82 -6.63
C GLU A 235 15.97 2.38 -6.65
N THR A 236 15.01 1.64 -6.09
CA THR A 236 13.63 2.08 -5.94
C THR A 236 13.03 1.63 -4.61
N THR A 237 12.16 2.45 -4.01
CA THR A 237 11.29 1.99 -2.91
C THR A 237 10.29 0.92 -3.37
N LEU A 238 10.14 0.76 -4.69
CA LEU A 238 9.20 -0.13 -5.36
C LEU A 238 9.41 -1.59 -4.96
N ASP A 239 10.60 -2.12 -5.20
CA ASP A 239 10.91 -3.52 -4.97
C ASP A 239 10.79 -3.89 -3.49
N LEU A 240 11.33 -3.05 -2.60
CA LEU A 240 11.20 -3.28 -1.16
C LEU A 240 9.72 -3.27 -0.73
N SER A 241 8.90 -2.37 -1.27
CA SER A 241 7.47 -2.35 -0.94
C SER A 241 6.75 -3.60 -1.44
N HIS A 242 7.04 -4.07 -2.66
CA HIS A 242 6.52 -5.33 -3.17
C HIS A 242 6.96 -6.50 -2.31
N ALA A 243 8.26 -6.60 -2.00
CA ALA A 243 8.83 -7.64 -1.14
C ALA A 243 8.12 -7.70 0.21
N MET A 244 8.00 -6.56 0.89
CA MET A 244 7.36 -6.48 2.20
C MET A 244 5.85 -6.76 2.12
N TRP A 245 5.15 -6.29 1.09
CA TRP A 245 3.73 -6.57 0.91
C TRP A 245 3.48 -8.07 0.64
N ILE A 246 4.25 -8.70 -0.26
CA ILE A 246 4.15 -10.13 -0.58
C ILE A 246 4.49 -10.96 0.67
N LEU A 247 5.62 -10.69 1.32
CA LEU A 247 6.01 -11.38 2.55
C LEU A 247 4.92 -11.25 3.62
N GLY A 248 4.34 -10.06 3.72
CA GLY A 248 3.30 -9.71 4.67
C GLY A 248 1.98 -10.44 4.43
N SER A 249 1.53 -10.48 3.18
CA SER A 249 0.22 -10.98 2.76
C SER A 249 0.19 -12.48 2.46
N GLU A 250 1.33 -13.09 2.09
CA GLU A 250 1.39 -14.50 1.69
C GLU A 250 2.03 -15.41 2.76
N LEU A 251 2.91 -14.88 3.62
CA LEU A 251 3.64 -15.70 4.60
C LEU A 251 3.44 -15.24 6.05
N CYS A 252 3.69 -13.96 6.34
CA CYS A 252 3.70 -13.43 7.71
C CYS A 252 2.37 -13.65 8.43
N ILE A 253 1.24 -13.44 7.76
CA ILE A 253 -0.09 -13.71 8.33
C ILE A 253 -0.30 -15.15 8.83
N TYR A 254 0.46 -16.11 8.31
CA TYR A 254 0.38 -17.52 8.69
C TYR A 254 1.55 -17.98 9.56
N CYS A 255 2.53 -17.13 9.86
CA CYS A 255 3.81 -17.58 10.45
C CYS A 255 3.63 -18.25 11.83
N ARG A 256 2.62 -17.86 12.61
CA ARG A 256 2.28 -18.52 13.89
C ARG A 256 1.65 -19.90 13.70
N LYS A 257 0.85 -20.07 12.65
CA LYS A 257 0.15 -21.33 12.33
C LYS A 257 1.03 -22.32 11.56
N LYS A 258 2.02 -21.80 10.81
CA LYS A 258 2.93 -22.58 9.95
C LYS A 258 4.39 -22.16 10.19
N PRO A 259 4.94 -22.36 11.40
CA PRO A 259 6.28 -21.87 11.76
C PRO A 259 7.40 -22.48 10.92
N ARG A 260 7.34 -23.79 10.61
CA ARG A 260 8.34 -24.47 9.75
C ARG A 260 8.38 -23.89 8.33
N LEU A 261 7.22 -23.53 7.79
CA LEU A 261 7.14 -22.88 6.48
C LEU A 261 7.76 -21.48 6.52
N ALA A 262 7.52 -20.73 7.60
CA ALA A 262 8.11 -19.42 7.80
C ALA A 262 9.64 -19.51 7.99
N GLU A 263 10.15 -20.51 8.70
CA GLU A 263 11.59 -20.75 8.85
C GLU A 263 12.26 -21.00 7.49
N TYR A 264 11.61 -21.77 6.62
CA TYR A 264 12.14 -22.08 5.30
C TYR A 264 12.04 -20.90 4.31
N LEU A 265 10.94 -20.14 4.33
CA LEU A 265 10.62 -19.13 3.30
C LEU A 265 10.83 -17.66 3.70
N CYS A 266 10.97 -17.33 4.99
CA CYS A 266 11.13 -15.93 5.42
C CYS A 266 12.62 -15.57 5.49
N PRO A 267 13.10 -14.58 4.73
CA PRO A 267 14.53 -14.23 4.70
C PRO A 267 15.05 -13.67 6.04
N VAL A 268 14.16 -13.21 6.91
CA VAL A 268 14.48 -12.58 8.20
C VAL A 268 13.91 -13.35 9.40
N PHE A 269 13.64 -14.65 9.23
CA PHE A 269 13.02 -15.48 10.27
C PHE A 269 13.79 -15.45 11.59
N GLY A 270 15.11 -15.70 11.54
CA GLY A 270 15.96 -15.77 12.74
C GLY A 270 16.13 -14.44 13.47
N ASP A 271 15.76 -13.33 12.83
CA ASP A 271 15.81 -11.98 13.39
C ASP A 271 14.40 -11.47 13.82
N CYS A 272 13.35 -12.30 13.77
CA CYS A 272 11.97 -11.86 14.00
C CYS A 272 11.41 -12.33 15.35
N ASN A 273 10.73 -11.45 16.09
CA ASN A 273 10.02 -11.79 17.33
C ASN A 273 8.62 -12.39 17.10
N GLY A 274 8.30 -12.70 15.85
CA GLY A 274 6.99 -13.19 15.43
C GLY A 274 5.95 -12.08 15.24
N ARG A 275 4.98 -12.36 14.35
CA ARG A 275 3.91 -11.42 13.98
C ARG A 275 3.12 -10.95 15.19
N ILE A 276 2.86 -9.64 15.27
CA ILE A 276 2.03 -9.03 16.32
C ILE A 276 0.54 -9.17 15.96
N LYS A 277 -0.31 -9.30 16.98
CA LYS A 277 -1.77 -9.33 16.83
C LYS A 277 -2.31 -8.03 16.21
N THR A 278 -3.35 -8.13 15.39
CA THR A 278 -3.88 -7.02 14.58
C THR A 278 -5.35 -6.70 14.84
N GLU A 279 -6.01 -7.31 15.82
CA GLU A 279 -7.44 -7.09 16.06
C GLU A 279 -7.76 -5.62 16.37
N LEU A 280 -6.99 -4.99 17.27
CA LEU A 280 -7.18 -3.59 17.62
C LEU A 280 -6.85 -2.62 16.48
N TYR A 281 -5.95 -3.02 15.56
CA TYR A 281 -5.68 -2.24 14.36
C TYR A 281 -6.95 -2.12 13.51
N TYR A 282 -7.61 -3.25 13.24
CA TYR A 282 -8.82 -3.26 12.41
C TYR A 282 -10.03 -2.65 13.13
N LYS A 283 -10.18 -2.92 14.43
CA LYS A 283 -11.32 -2.41 15.22
C LYS A 283 -11.22 -0.92 15.55
N LYS A 284 -10.05 -0.45 16.00
CA LYS A 284 -9.89 0.89 16.59
C LYS A 284 -8.86 1.78 15.87
N GLY A 285 -8.18 1.28 14.83
CA GLY A 285 -7.12 2.03 14.15
C GLY A 285 -5.89 2.27 15.04
N ARG A 286 -5.61 1.34 15.96
CA ARG A 286 -4.51 1.45 16.93
C ARG A 286 -3.74 0.15 17.04
N TRP A 287 -2.44 0.24 17.30
CA TRP A 287 -1.65 -0.90 17.77
C TRP A 287 -1.76 -0.99 19.29
N ASN A 288 -1.72 -2.21 19.82
CA ASN A 288 -1.50 -2.50 21.23
C ASN A 288 -0.42 -3.57 21.35
N LEU A 289 0.64 -3.25 22.08
CA LEU A 289 1.78 -4.14 22.29
C LEU A 289 1.79 -4.83 23.66
N GLU A 290 0.84 -4.52 24.55
CA GLU A 290 0.69 -5.14 25.88
C GLU A 290 0.46 -6.66 25.80
N GLU A 291 -0.18 -7.12 24.72
CA GLU A 291 -0.48 -8.52 24.46
C GLU A 291 0.69 -9.31 23.84
N LYS A 292 1.91 -8.75 23.80
CA LYS A 292 3.11 -9.47 23.33
C LYS A 292 3.48 -10.71 24.16
N LYS A 293 2.74 -11.02 25.24
CA LYS A 293 3.06 -12.05 26.23
C LYS A 293 2.94 -13.51 25.79
N GLU A 294 2.46 -13.80 24.58
CA GLU A 294 2.62 -15.14 23.99
C GLU A 294 3.62 -15.09 22.83
N ILE A 295 4.89 -15.00 23.20
CA ILE A 295 5.96 -15.54 22.37
C ILE A 295 5.80 -17.06 22.50
N LEU A 296 5.12 -17.69 21.53
CA LEU A 296 5.33 -19.13 21.35
C LEU A 296 6.84 -19.30 21.24
N PRO A 297 7.49 -20.09 22.12
CA PRO A 297 8.93 -20.25 22.09
C PRO A 297 9.29 -20.81 20.72
N LEU A 298 9.78 -19.94 19.84
CA LEU A 298 10.47 -20.37 18.64
C LEU A 298 11.74 -20.99 19.16
N PHE A 299 11.71 -22.32 19.26
CA PHE A 299 12.82 -23.25 19.47
C PHE A 299 14.15 -22.51 19.61
N ARG A 300 14.50 -22.11 20.84
CA ARG A 300 15.90 -21.94 21.18
C ARG A 300 16.52 -23.30 20.89
N ARG A 301 17.22 -23.45 19.76
CA ARG A 301 18.19 -24.53 19.64
C ARG A 301 19.13 -24.31 20.81
N LYS A 302 19.09 -25.21 21.79
CA LYS A 302 20.20 -25.40 22.70
C LYS A 302 21.40 -25.72 21.80
N THR A 303 22.30 -24.75 21.67
CA THR A 303 23.71 -25.01 21.41
C THR A 303 24.42 -24.68 22.70
#